data_AF-A0A8B7JUP2-F1
#
_entry.id   AF-A0A8B7JUP2-F1
#
_cell.length_a   1.000
_cell.length_b   1.000
_cell.length_c   1.000
_cell.angle_alpha   90.00
_cell.angle_beta   90.00
_cell.angle_gamma   90.00
#
_symmetry.space_group_name_H-M   'P 1'
#
loop_
_entity.id
_entity.type
_entity.pdbx_description
1 polymer ?
#
loop_
_entity_poly.entity_id
_entity_poly.type
_entity_poly.pdbx_seq_one_letter_code
_entity_poly.pdbx_strand_id
1 'polypeptide(L)'
;MALSFFAGVTNDVAWEESLMIGLEGALLGCTFNALSCRSCGLIVGFILYSTFSDLAYLRGFFCFFKDSILCYLLKTKMIIEASKVNFPALSLKEELGKLKEKLVMVHMRLELLMKKLEELNQKNNVAEKQSTASDAAGLMPGYAIVKMNK
;
A
#
# COMPACT_ATOMS: atom_id res chain seq x y z
N MET A 1 0.82 24.62 17.25
CA MET A 1 2.01 23.85 17.66
C MET A 1 2.46 23.04 16.46
N ALA A 2 3.68 23.24 15.98
CA ALA A 2 4.20 22.46 14.87
C ALA A 2 4.89 21.21 15.41
N LEU A 3 4.46 20.03 14.96
CA LEU A 3 4.96 18.75 15.42
C LEU A 3 5.76 18.07 14.30
N SER A 4 6.76 17.29 14.70
CA SER A 4 7.42 16.29 13.86
C SER A 4 7.23 14.93 14.49
N PHE A 5 6.89 13.90 13.71
CA PHE A 5 6.70 12.56 14.24
C PHE A 5 7.66 11.57 13.58
N PHE A 6 8.17 10.63 14.36
CA PHE A 6 9.13 9.62 13.94
C PHE A 6 8.64 8.23 14.35
N ALA A 7 8.96 7.22 13.54
CA ALA A 7 8.67 5.82 13.86
C ALA A 7 9.64 5.22 14.88
N GLY A 8 10.80 5.85 15.09
CA GLY A 8 11.83 5.39 16.02
C GLY A 8 12.73 6.54 16.49
N VAL A 9 13.35 6.33 17.64
CA VAL A 9 14.26 7.27 18.31
C VAL A 9 15.48 6.54 18.87
N THR A 10 16.52 7.27 19.26
CA THR A 10 17.68 6.70 19.95
C THR A 10 17.40 6.53 21.44
N ASN A 11 18.31 5.85 22.15
CA ASN A 11 18.24 5.66 23.61
C ASN A 11 18.39 6.98 24.42
N ASP A 12 18.73 8.07 23.75
CA ASP A 12 18.84 9.42 24.33
C ASP A 12 17.48 10.07 24.59
N VAL A 13 16.41 9.48 24.07
CA VAL A 13 15.03 9.86 24.35
C VAL A 13 14.42 8.79 25.24
N ALA A 14 13.94 9.21 26.41
CA ALA A 14 13.17 8.36 27.32
C ALA A 14 11.69 8.73 27.22
N TRP A 15 10.80 7.76 27.43
CA TRP A 15 9.41 8.07 27.72
C TRP A 15 9.13 7.89 29.21
N GLU A 16 8.20 8.67 29.73
CA GLU A 16 7.74 8.51 31.11
C GLU A 16 6.75 7.34 31.20
N GLU A 17 6.84 6.52 32.25
CA GLU A 17 5.91 5.39 32.45
C GLU A 17 4.50 5.85 32.84
N SER A 18 4.41 7.04 33.44
CA SER A 18 3.15 7.64 33.83
C SER A 18 2.34 8.06 32.58
N LEU A 19 1.08 7.64 32.54
CA LEU A 19 0.16 8.06 31.50
C LEU A 19 -0.47 9.39 31.90
N MET A 20 -0.27 10.41 31.08
CA MET A 20 -0.83 11.75 31.27
C MET A 20 -2.09 11.97 30.43
N ILE A 21 -2.88 12.96 30.83
CA ILE A 21 -4.12 13.37 30.15
C ILE A 21 -3.93 14.80 29.65
N GLY A 22 -4.24 15.04 28.37
CA GLY A 22 -4.25 16.38 27.80
C GLY A 22 -5.46 17.16 28.30
N LEU A 23 -5.20 18.27 28.97
CA LEU A 23 -6.24 19.12 29.57
C LEU A 23 -6.66 20.28 28.68
N GLU A 24 -5.89 20.60 27.63
CA GLU A 24 -6.12 21.76 26.76
C GLU A 24 -5.59 21.53 25.34
N GLY A 25 -6.03 22.39 24.42
CA GLY A 25 -5.53 22.46 23.05
C GLY A 25 -5.81 21.21 22.22
N ALA A 26 -4.94 20.91 21.26
CA ALA A 26 -5.10 19.78 20.34
C ALA A 26 -5.09 18.41 21.04
N LEU A 27 -4.53 18.33 22.24
CA LEU A 27 -4.45 17.08 23.02
C LEU A 27 -5.58 16.94 24.04
N LEU A 28 -6.53 17.88 24.11
CA LEU A 28 -7.66 17.82 25.04
C LEU A 28 -8.33 16.45 24.98
N GLY A 29 -8.40 15.75 26.12
CA GLY A 29 -9.00 14.43 26.26
C GLY A 29 -8.17 13.25 25.72
N CYS A 30 -7.00 13.50 25.14
CA CYS A 30 -6.06 12.44 24.74
C CYS A 30 -5.24 11.96 25.93
N THR A 31 -4.80 10.70 25.89
CA THR A 31 -3.81 10.17 26.83
C THR A 31 -2.47 9.93 26.14
N PHE A 32 -1.38 10.25 26.83
CA PHE A 32 -0.04 10.19 26.26
C PHE A 32 1.04 10.00 27.33
N ASN A 33 2.21 9.51 26.91
CA ASN A 33 3.43 9.48 27.71
C ASN A 33 4.33 10.65 27.29
N ALA A 34 4.93 11.36 28.23
CA ALA A 34 5.93 12.39 27.90
C ALA A 34 7.18 11.76 27.30
N LEU A 35 7.81 12.46 26.36
CA LEU A 35 9.17 12.19 25.90
C LEU A 35 10.12 13.21 26.51
N SER A 36 11.19 12.74 27.13
CA SER A 36 12.24 13.57 27.71
C SER A 36 13.61 13.21 27.13
N CYS A 37 14.48 14.22 27.04
CA CYS A 37 15.89 13.96 26.75
C CYS A 37 16.57 13.38 27.99
N ARG A 38 17.22 12.23 27.85
CA ARG A 38 17.93 11.56 28.95
C ARG A 38 19.07 12.40 29.53
N SER A 39 19.68 13.27 28.74
CA SER A 39 20.84 14.08 29.16
C SER A 39 20.47 15.33 29.94
N CYS A 40 19.42 16.06 29.52
CA CYS A 40 19.04 17.33 30.15
C CYS A 40 17.68 17.30 30.86
N GLY A 41 16.92 16.20 30.75
CA GLY A 41 15.62 16.03 31.38
C GLY A 41 14.48 16.84 30.76
N LEU A 42 14.77 17.71 29.78
CA LEU A 42 13.74 18.53 29.14
C LEU A 42 12.73 17.66 28.39
N ILE A 43 11.45 18.04 28.51
CA ILE A 43 10.37 17.45 27.71
C ILE A 43 10.53 17.93 26.27
N VAL A 44 10.66 16.97 25.37
CA VAL A 44 10.88 17.21 23.94
C VAL A 44 9.68 16.78 23.09
N GLY A 45 8.72 16.07 23.68
CA GLY A 45 7.57 15.53 22.95
C GLY A 45 6.68 14.61 23.77
N PHE A 46 5.93 13.76 23.06
CA PHE A 46 5.00 12.79 23.64
C PHE A 46 4.74 11.60 22.70
N ILE A 47 4.21 10.50 23.24
CA ILE A 47 3.64 9.38 22.48
C ILE A 47 2.16 9.27 22.82
N LEU A 48 1.31 9.31 21.80
CA LEU A 48 -0.14 9.16 21.98
C LEU A 48 -0.54 7.70 22.23
N TYR A 49 -1.33 7.49 23.27
CA TYR A 49 -1.91 6.19 23.63
C TYR A 49 -3.39 6.13 23.22
N SER A 50 -4.25 6.98 23.78
CA SER A 50 -5.66 7.11 23.40
C SER A 50 -5.96 8.50 22.86
N THR A 51 -6.71 8.54 21.76
CA THR A 51 -6.93 9.76 20.98
C THR A 51 -8.30 9.76 20.31
N PHE A 52 -8.79 10.95 19.95
CA PHE A 52 -9.90 11.09 19.01
C PHE A 52 -9.48 10.69 17.59
N SER A 53 -10.47 10.53 16.69
CA SER A 53 -10.29 10.15 15.28
C SER A 53 -9.22 10.98 14.58
N ASP A 54 -9.21 12.27 14.87
CA ASP A 54 -8.43 13.26 14.14
C ASP A 54 -6.92 13.15 14.43
N LEU A 55 -6.54 12.50 15.54
CA LEU A 55 -5.14 12.26 15.91
C LEU A 55 -4.80 10.76 15.96
N ALA A 56 -5.74 9.89 15.56
CA ALA A 56 -5.55 8.45 15.62
C ALA A 56 -4.33 7.97 14.81
N TYR A 57 -4.01 8.66 13.71
CA TYR A 57 -2.86 8.34 12.87
C TYR A 57 -1.50 8.62 13.54
N LEU A 58 -1.46 9.38 14.64
CA LEU A 58 -0.25 9.68 15.40
C LEU A 58 0.01 8.68 16.53
N ARG A 59 -0.91 7.73 16.77
CA ARG A 59 -0.77 6.73 17.84
C ARG A 59 0.46 5.87 17.62
N GLY A 60 1.24 5.66 18.68
CA GLY A 60 2.48 4.86 18.63
C GLY A 60 3.66 5.55 17.92
N PHE A 61 3.50 6.77 17.42
CA PHE A 61 4.62 7.56 16.91
C PHE A 61 5.21 8.46 17.99
N PHE A 62 6.52 8.72 17.88
CA PHE A 62 7.22 9.67 18.73
C PHE A 62 6.99 11.08 18.19
N CYS A 63 6.13 11.86 18.86
CA CYS A 63 5.76 13.21 18.44
C CYS A 63 6.62 14.25 19.17
N PHE A 64 7.47 14.97 18.46
CA PHE A 64 8.34 16.01 19.01
C PHE A 64 7.80 17.41 18.78
N PHE A 65 7.98 18.26 19.78
CA PHE A 65 7.77 19.69 19.64
C PHE A 65 8.90 20.27 18.79
N LYS A 66 8.57 20.87 17.65
CA LYS A 66 9.60 21.43 16.75
C LYS A 66 10.46 22.51 17.40
N ASP A 67 9.92 23.20 18.40
CA ASP A 67 10.65 24.24 19.14
C ASP A 67 11.65 23.65 20.16
N SER A 68 11.54 22.36 20.46
CA SER A 68 12.38 21.64 21.43
C SER A 68 13.50 20.83 20.78
N ILE A 69 13.61 20.82 19.45
CA ILE A 69 14.60 20.01 18.73
C ILE A 69 15.35 20.80 17.65
N LEU A 70 16.61 20.44 17.46
CA LEU A 70 17.48 20.94 16.40
C LEU A 70 17.70 19.85 15.36
N CYS A 71 17.81 20.24 14.10
CA CYS A 71 18.07 19.34 12.98
C CYS A 71 19.45 19.62 12.40
N TYR A 72 20.24 18.58 12.22
CA TYR A 72 21.48 18.66 11.45
C TYR A 72 21.20 18.33 9.99
N LEU A 73 21.36 19.33 9.10
CA LEU A 73 21.16 19.16 7.67
C LEU A 73 22.47 18.69 7.02
N LEU A 74 22.55 17.41 6.68
CA LEU A 74 23.79 16.80 6.15
C LEU A 74 24.30 17.50 4.89
N LYS A 75 23.40 17.94 3.99
CA LYS A 75 23.77 18.57 2.71
C LYS A 75 24.57 19.85 2.91
N THR A 76 24.17 20.68 3.87
CA THR A 76 24.82 21.98 4.15
C THR A 76 25.73 21.93 5.37
N LYS A 77 25.72 20.82 6.12
CA LYS A 77 26.44 20.62 7.39
C LYS A 77 26.09 21.68 8.43
N MET A 78 24.82 22.09 8.47
CA MET A 78 24.32 23.13 9.37
C MET A 78 23.34 22.57 10.38
N ILE A 79 23.37 23.13 11.59
CA ILE A 79 22.34 22.93 12.60
C ILE A 79 21.29 24.02 12.44
N ILE A 80 20.02 23.63 12.34
CA ILE A 80 18.88 24.54 12.15
C ILE A 80 17.77 24.10 13.10
N GLU A 81 17.00 25.05 13.65
CA GLU A 81 15.79 24.75 14.42
C GLU A 81 14.80 23.94 13.58
N ALA A 82 14.19 22.89 14.16
CA ALA A 82 13.24 22.08 13.41
C ALA A 82 11.98 22.86 13.00
N SER A 83 11.63 23.92 13.73
CA SER A 83 10.57 24.86 13.37
C SER A 83 10.79 25.52 12.00
N LYS A 84 12.06 25.72 11.61
CA LYS A 84 12.48 26.29 10.31
C LYS A 84 12.68 25.21 9.24
N VAL A 85 12.57 23.93 9.60
CA VAL A 85 12.68 22.81 8.66
C VAL A 85 11.28 22.34 8.25
N ASN A 86 11.04 22.35 6.93
CA ASN A 86 9.90 21.67 6.37
C ASN A 86 10.30 20.23 6.06
N PHE A 87 9.73 19.28 6.81
CA PHE A 87 9.82 17.88 6.47
C PHE A 87 8.76 17.65 5.40
N PRO A 88 9.15 17.38 4.14
CA PRO A 88 8.15 17.07 3.13
C PRO A 88 7.37 15.86 3.63
N ALA A 89 6.06 16.04 3.82
CA ALA A 89 5.18 14.90 3.98
C ALA A 89 5.35 14.09 2.70
N LEU A 90 6.01 12.93 2.79
CA LEU A 90 5.90 11.93 1.76
C LEU A 90 4.42 11.63 1.70
N SER A 91 3.74 12.19 0.68
CA SER A 91 2.32 11.98 0.49
C SER A 91 2.20 10.53 0.06
N LEU A 92 2.09 9.65 1.05
CA LEU A 92 1.83 8.23 0.86
C LEU A 92 0.62 8.05 -0.08
N LYS A 93 -0.29 9.03 -0.07
CA LYS A 93 -1.39 9.21 -1.01
C LYS A 93 -0.96 9.31 -2.48
N GLU A 94 0.06 10.07 -2.83
CA GLU A 94 0.55 10.19 -4.20
C GLU A 94 1.24 8.90 -4.66
N GLU A 95 2.08 8.32 -3.81
CA GLU A 95 2.74 7.04 -4.12
C GLU A 95 1.72 5.89 -4.23
N LEU A 96 0.72 5.85 -3.35
CA LEU A 96 -0.40 4.90 -3.44
C LEU A 96 -1.26 5.16 -4.68
N GLY A 97 -1.45 6.42 -5.06
CA GLY A 97 -2.10 6.82 -6.31
C GLY A 97 -1.39 6.26 -7.54
N LYS A 98 -0.07 6.48 -7.64
CA LYS A 98 0.76 5.92 -8.72
C LYS A 98 0.71 4.39 -8.75
N LEU A 99 0.71 3.74 -7.58
CA LEU A 99 0.61 2.29 -7.49
C LEU A 99 -0.75 1.79 -7.98
N LYS A 100 -1.84 2.45 -7.58
CA LYS A 100 -3.21 2.14 -8.03
C LYS A 100 -3.33 2.25 -9.55
N GLU A 101 -2.80 3.32 -10.14
CA GLU A 101 -2.81 3.50 -11.60
C GLU A 101 -2.08 2.37 -12.33
N LYS A 102 -0.90 1.99 -11.87
CA LYS A 102 -0.15 0.86 -12.44
C LYS A 102 -0.92 -0.44 -12.32
N LEU A 103 -1.57 -0.70 -11.18
CA LEU A 103 -2.35 -1.91 -10.96
C LEU A 103 -3.56 -1.98 -11.92
N VAL A 104 -4.29 -0.88 -12.08
CA VAL A 104 -5.43 -0.80 -13.02
C VAL A 104 -4.97 -1.04 -14.46
N MET A 105 -3.83 -0.47 -14.87
CA MET A 105 -3.28 -0.67 -16.21
C MET A 105 -2.93 -2.15 -16.47
N VAL A 106 -2.29 -2.81 -15.49
CA VAL A 106 -1.97 -4.24 -15.59
C VAL A 106 -3.24 -5.08 -15.66
N HIS A 107 -4.24 -4.79 -14.83
CA HIS A 107 -5.52 -5.49 -14.84
C HIS A 107 -6.23 -5.38 -16.20
N MET A 108 -6.34 -4.18 -16.76
CA MET A 108 -6.92 -3.95 -18.10
C MET A 108 -6.19 -4.75 -19.20
N ARG A 109 -4.85 -4.83 -19.10
CA ARG A 109 -4.05 -5.60 -20.06
C ARG A 109 -4.28 -7.11 -19.92
N LEU A 110 -4.41 -7.61 -18.69
CA LEU A 110 -4.73 -9.01 -18.43
C LEU A 110 -6.11 -9.38 -18.96
N GLU A 111 -7.13 -8.56 -18.72
CA GLU A 111 -8.48 -8.75 -19.25
C GLU A 111 -8.49 -8.84 -20.78
N LEU A 112 -7.76 -7.94 -21.46
CA LEU A 112 -7.64 -7.97 -22.92
C LEU A 112 -6.96 -9.26 -23.41
N LEU A 113 -5.92 -9.71 -22.71
CA LEU A 113 -5.21 -10.95 -23.04
C LEU A 113 -6.10 -12.18 -22.82
N MET A 114 -6.86 -12.23 -21.72
CA MET A 114 -7.83 -13.29 -21.46
C MET A 114 -8.87 -13.38 -22.57
N LYS A 115 -9.47 -12.25 -22.95
CA LYS A 115 -10.45 -12.22 -24.04
C LYS A 115 -9.87 -12.71 -25.37
N LYS A 116 -8.66 -12.27 -25.74
CA LYS A 116 -7.98 -12.75 -26.95
C LYS A 116 -7.70 -14.25 -26.91
N LEU A 117 -7.33 -14.76 -25.74
CA LEU A 117 -7.08 -16.19 -25.56
C LEU A 117 -8.37 -17.00 -25.72
N GLU A 118 -9.49 -16.53 -25.16
CA GLU A 118 -10.82 -17.15 -25.33
C GLU A 118 -11.27 -17.17 -26.80
N GLU A 119 -11.12 -16.04 -27.51
CA GLU A 119 -11.46 -15.95 -28.94
C GLU A 119 -10.62 -16.90 -29.80
N LEU A 120 -9.31 -17.02 -29.51
CA LEU A 120 -8.44 -17.97 -30.21
C LEU A 120 -8.84 -19.42 -29.91
N ASN A 121 -9.17 -19.72 -28.65
CA ASN A 121 -9.56 -21.07 -28.26
C ASN A 121 -10.89 -21.47 -28.94
N GLN A 122 -11.85 -20.55 -29.05
CA GLN A 122 -13.09 -20.79 -29.81
C GLN A 122 -12.82 -21.02 -31.30
N LYS A 123 -11.94 -20.24 -31.93
CA LYS A 123 -11.58 -20.41 -33.35
C LYS A 123 -10.92 -21.77 -33.61
N ASN A 124 -10.02 -22.22 -32.73
CA ASN A 124 -9.38 -23.53 -32.83
C ASN A 124 -10.39 -24.67 -32.70
N ASN A 125 -11.31 -24.60 -31.73
CA ASN A 125 -12.37 -25.60 -31.56
C ASN A 125 -13.33 -25.67 -32.77
N VAL A 126 -13.57 -24.55 -33.46
CA VAL A 126 -14.40 -24.51 -34.68
C VAL A 126 -13.66 -25.09 -35.89
N ALA A 127 -12.35 -24.82 -36.01
CA ALA A 127 -11.51 -25.36 -37.08
C ALA A 127 -11.39 -26.90 -36.98
N GLU A 128 -11.22 -27.45 -35.77
CA GLU A 128 -11.15 -28.91 -35.54
C GLU A 128 -12.48 -29.64 -35.86
N LYS A 129 -13.63 -28.98 -35.62
CA LYS A 129 -14.95 -29.51 -35.99
C LYS A 129 -15.21 -29.49 -37.51
N GLN A 130 -14.60 -28.57 -38.25
CA GLN A 130 -14.74 -28.51 -39.71
C GLN A 130 -13.84 -29.52 -40.42
N SER A 131 -12.62 -29.78 -39.92
CA SER A 131 -11.74 -30.82 -40.46
C SER A 131 -12.28 -32.24 -40.24
N THR A 132 -13.01 -32.47 -39.14
CA THR A 132 -13.64 -33.78 -38.88
C THR A 132 -14.92 -34.02 -39.68
N ALA A 133 -15.63 -32.95 -40.09
CA ALA A 133 -16.81 -33.05 -40.94
C ALA A 133 -16.48 -33.29 -42.42
N SER A 134 -15.34 -32.78 -42.92
CA SER A 134 -14.91 -33.04 -44.31
C SER A 134 -14.48 -34.48 -44.56
N ASP A 135 -13.99 -35.18 -43.53
CA ASP A 135 -13.59 -36.59 -43.64
C ASP A 135 -14.77 -37.57 -43.60
N ALA A 136 -15.98 -37.11 -43.23
CA ALA A 136 -17.19 -37.93 -43.20
C ALA A 136 -17.98 -37.95 -44.54
N ALA A 137 -17.56 -37.18 -45.56
CA ALA A 137 -18.28 -37.05 -46.83
C ALA A 137 -17.97 -38.14 -47.88
N GLY A 138 -17.46 -39.31 -47.45
CA GLY A 138 -16.92 -40.35 -48.34
C GLY A 138 -17.64 -41.71 -48.36
N LEU A 139 -18.76 -41.93 -47.67
CA LEU A 139 -19.46 -43.24 -47.71
C LEU A 139 -20.96 -43.08 -47.98
N MET A 140 -21.36 -43.28 -49.24
CA MET A 140 -22.71 -43.71 -49.59
C MET A 140 -22.80 -45.25 -49.60
N PRO A 141 -23.98 -45.84 -49.29
CA PRO A 141 -24.13 -47.23 -48.92
C PRO A 141 -24.21 -48.15 -50.15
N GLY A 142 -23.20 -48.99 -50.34
CA GLY A 142 -23.19 -50.03 -51.38
C GLY A 142 -23.68 -51.36 -50.82
N TYR A 143 -24.91 -51.76 -51.12
CA TYR A 143 -25.40 -53.11 -50.87
C TYR A 143 -24.64 -54.11 -51.76
N ALA A 144 -24.29 -55.29 -51.23
CA ALA A 144 -23.81 -56.43 -52.02
C ALA A 144 -24.79 -57.60 -51.89
N ILE A 145 -25.42 -58.00 -53.00
CA ILE A 145 -26.26 -59.20 -53.10
C ILE A 145 -25.33 -60.41 -53.21
N VAL A 146 -25.44 -61.35 -52.28
CA VAL A 146 -24.70 -62.63 -52.33
C VAL A 146 -25.61 -63.72 -52.92
N LYS A 147 -25.27 -64.22 -54.10
CA LYS A 147 -25.85 -65.45 -54.67
C LYS A 147 -25.21 -66.66 -53.98
N MET A 148 -26.02 -67.50 -53.34
CA MET A 148 -25.60 -68.83 -52.90
C MET A 148 -25.77 -69.81 -54.05
N ASN A 149 -24.69 -70.49 -54.43
CA ASN A 149 -24.75 -71.67 -55.28
C ASN A 149 -24.66 -72.94 -54.41
N LYS A 150 -25.41 -73.93 -54.86
CA LYS A 150 -25.86 -75.17 -54.20
C LYS A 150 -24.74 -76.18 -53.97
#